data_AF-A0A177Y977-F1
#
_entry.id   AF-A0A177Y977-F1
#
_cell.length_a   1.000
_cell.length_b   1.000
_cell.length_c   1.000
_cell.angle_alpha   90.00
_cell.angle_beta   90.00
_cell.angle_gamma   90.00
#
_symmetry.space_group_name_H-M   'P 1'
#
loop_
_entity.id
_entity.type
_entity.pdbx_description
1 polymer ?
#
loop_
_entity_poly.entity_id
_entity_poly.type
_entity_poly.pdbx_seq_one_letter_code
_entity_poly.pdbx_strand_id
1 'polypeptide(L)'
;MTEPGVPRYWQALANAADNGQLYLNSDAAASCSRACDEFLEKLVAHQAAARLLADVNGLGEFESGRALRVRFAEKAVGGANNLVDVLQSHIDVVTEMQIVFKKFFADTTAVDTRNSMAMDQNGPN
;
A
#
# COMPACT_ATOMS: atom_id res chain seq x y z
N MET A 1 -16.60 6.49 13.32
CA MET A 1 -15.49 7.47 13.31
C MET A 1 -14.67 7.17 12.08
N THR A 2 -14.97 7.85 10.99
CA THR A 2 -14.23 7.77 9.72
C THR A 2 -13.05 8.73 9.84
N GLU A 3 -11.84 8.19 9.94
CA GLU A 3 -10.60 8.96 9.78
C GLU A 3 -10.67 9.72 8.44
N PRO A 4 -10.61 11.07 8.44
CA PRO A 4 -10.76 11.84 7.22
C PRO A 4 -9.49 11.70 6.36
N GLY A 5 -9.60 11.00 5.24
CA GLY A 5 -8.89 11.40 4.02
C GLY A 5 -7.45 10.95 3.82
N VAL A 6 -7.03 9.78 4.32
CA VAL A 6 -5.72 9.21 3.95
C VAL A 6 -5.53 9.09 2.41
N PRO A 7 -6.55 8.73 1.61
CA PRO A 7 -6.48 8.81 0.15
C PRO A 7 -6.20 10.20 -0.39
N ARG A 8 -6.81 11.22 0.20
CA ARG A 8 -6.58 12.62 -0.19
C ARG A 8 -5.18 13.10 0.17
N TYR A 9 -4.63 12.62 1.27
CA TYR A 9 -3.30 13.03 1.72
C TYR A 9 -2.20 12.56 0.76
N TRP A 10 -2.17 11.26 0.43
CA TRP A 10 -1.16 10.73 -0.50
C TRP A 10 -1.35 11.28 -1.92
N GLN A 11 -2.59 11.48 -2.37
CA GLN A 11 -2.85 12.17 -3.64
C GLN A 11 -2.31 13.62 -3.64
N ALA A 12 -2.44 14.35 -2.54
CA ALA A 12 -1.88 15.69 -2.44
C ALA A 12 -0.34 15.68 -2.51
N LEU A 13 0.31 14.72 -1.85
CA LEU A 13 1.77 14.54 -1.93
C LEU A 13 2.22 14.12 -3.34
N ALA A 14 1.45 13.26 -4.01
CA ALA A 14 1.68 12.86 -5.39
C ALA A 14 1.69 14.08 -6.32
N ASN A 15 0.69 14.96 -6.19
CA ASN A 15 0.62 16.20 -6.95
C ASN A 15 1.76 17.17 -6.60
N ALA A 16 2.13 17.28 -5.31
CA ALA A 16 3.25 18.13 -4.91
C ALA A 16 4.59 17.63 -5.49
N ALA A 17 4.78 16.30 -5.56
CA ALA A 17 5.94 15.70 -6.23
C ALA A 17 5.96 16.01 -7.74
N ASP A 18 4.83 15.86 -8.43
CA ASP A 18 4.72 16.16 -9.87
C ASP A 18 5.01 17.62 -10.20
N ASN A 19 4.68 18.55 -9.28
CA ASN A 19 4.92 19.98 -9.44
C ASN A 19 6.30 20.43 -8.93
N GLY A 20 7.17 19.51 -8.50
CA GLY A 20 8.49 19.83 -7.94
C GLY A 20 8.45 20.58 -6.60
N GLN A 21 7.30 20.56 -5.91
CA GLN A 21 7.09 21.21 -4.61
C GLN A 21 7.47 20.31 -3.44
N LEU A 22 7.69 19.03 -3.70
CA LEU A 22 8.18 18.05 -2.76
C LEU A 22 9.49 17.46 -3.32
N TYR A 23 10.49 17.29 -2.46
CA TYR A 23 11.77 16.72 -2.84
C TYR A 23 12.13 15.57 -1.90
N LEU A 24 12.60 14.47 -2.48
CA LEU A 24 13.22 13.34 -1.82
C LEU A 24 14.29 12.81 -2.75
N ASN A 25 15.46 12.43 -2.24
CA ASN A 25 16.50 11.89 -3.10
C ASN A 25 16.09 10.50 -3.64
N SER A 26 16.52 10.20 -4.87
CA SER A 26 16.14 8.99 -5.60
C SER A 26 16.42 7.70 -4.81
N ASP A 27 17.59 7.58 -4.17
CA ASP A 27 17.94 6.36 -3.42
C ASP A 27 17.06 6.12 -2.19
N ALA A 28 16.71 7.18 -1.45
CA ALA A 28 15.77 7.04 -0.33
C ALA A 28 14.37 6.72 -0.84
N ALA A 29 13.92 7.37 -1.90
CA ALA A 29 12.62 7.09 -2.50
C ALA A 29 12.50 5.65 -3.01
N ALA A 30 13.54 5.13 -3.67
CA ALA A 30 13.62 3.73 -4.09
C ALA A 30 13.60 2.78 -2.89
N SER A 31 14.30 3.12 -1.81
CA SER A 31 14.30 2.33 -0.58
C SER A 31 12.93 2.32 0.12
N CYS A 32 12.26 3.47 0.20
CA CYS A 32 10.90 3.57 0.71
C CYS A 32 9.91 2.79 -0.17
N SER A 33 10.08 2.81 -1.50
CA SER A 33 9.22 2.05 -2.42
C SER A 33 9.36 0.54 -2.21
N ARG A 34 10.59 0.03 -2.01
CA ARG A 34 10.83 -1.38 -1.65
C ARG A 34 10.23 -1.75 -0.30
N ALA A 35 10.34 -0.88 0.70
CA ALA A 35 9.71 -1.11 2.00
C ALA A 35 8.17 -1.19 1.87
N CYS A 36 7.57 -0.43 0.95
CA CYS A 36 6.14 -0.58 0.63
C CYS A 36 5.83 -1.94 0.03
N ASP A 37 6.65 -2.46 -0.90
CA ASP A 37 6.46 -3.80 -1.49
C ASP A 37 6.48 -4.89 -0.40
N GLU A 38 7.49 -4.88 0.47
CA GLU A 38 7.60 -5.84 1.57
C GLU A 38 6.42 -5.75 2.55
N PHE A 39 5.90 -4.55 2.78
CA PHE A 39 4.77 -4.37 3.67
C PHE A 39 3.45 -4.80 3.01
N LEU A 40 3.25 -4.49 1.73
CA LEU A 40 2.10 -4.95 0.95
C LEU A 40 2.03 -6.47 0.89
N GLU A 41 3.17 -7.15 0.70
CA GLU A 41 3.23 -8.62 0.71
C GLU A 41 2.69 -9.18 2.03
N LYS A 42 3.13 -8.63 3.17
CA LYS A 42 2.64 -9.03 4.50
C LYS A 42 1.15 -8.74 4.67
N LEU A 43 0.68 -7.58 4.24
CA LEU A 43 -0.73 -7.20 4.34
C LEU A 43 -1.62 -8.13 3.51
N VAL A 44 -1.23 -8.46 2.28
CA VAL A 44 -1.96 -9.40 1.42
C VAL A 44 -1.96 -10.80 2.02
N ALA A 45 -0.82 -11.27 2.55
CA ALA A 45 -0.73 -12.56 3.23
C ALA A 45 -1.65 -12.62 4.46
N HIS A 46 -1.67 -11.56 5.28
CA HIS A 46 -2.57 -11.47 6.43
C HIS A 46 -4.04 -11.37 6.01
N GLN A 47 -4.35 -10.68 4.91
CA GLN A 47 -5.72 -10.61 4.40
C GLN A 47 -6.21 -11.98 3.91
N ALA A 48 -5.34 -12.75 3.24
CA ALA A 48 -5.64 -14.11 2.85
C ALA A 48 -5.86 -15.01 4.08
N ALA A 49 -5.01 -14.92 5.10
CA ALA A 49 -5.18 -15.65 6.35
C ALA A 49 -6.48 -15.25 7.09
N ALA A 50 -6.84 -13.97 7.09
CA ALA A 50 -8.07 -13.47 7.68
C ALA A 50 -9.31 -14.08 7.01
N ARG A 51 -9.30 -14.26 5.68
CA ARG A 51 -10.40 -14.92 4.97
C ARG A 51 -10.62 -16.36 5.44
N LEU A 52 -9.57 -17.08 5.85
CA LEU A 52 -9.70 -18.45 6.38
C LEU A 52 -10.43 -18.50 7.72
N LEU A 53 -10.46 -17.39 8.47
CA LEU A 53 -11.21 -17.28 9.72
C LEU A 53 -12.73 -17.12 9.50
N ALA A 54 -13.19 -17.00 8.26
CA ALA A 54 -14.61 -17.05 7.94
C ALA A 54 -15.23 -18.43 8.24
N ASP A 55 -14.43 -19.48 8.11
CA ASP A 55 -14.88 -20.88 8.15
C ASP A 55 -14.33 -21.65 9.37
N VAL A 56 -14.32 -21.01 10.55
CA VAL A 56 -13.84 -21.65 11.78
C VAL A 56 -14.73 -22.85 12.13
N ASN A 57 -14.12 -24.03 12.18
CA ASN A 57 -14.76 -25.29 12.56
C ASN A 57 -14.23 -25.82 13.90
N GLY A 58 -14.86 -26.86 14.45
CA GLY A 58 -14.37 -27.54 15.66
C GLY A 58 -14.84 -26.95 16.99
N LEU A 59 -15.81 -26.04 16.99
CA LEU A 59 -16.37 -25.42 18.21
C LEU A 59 -17.56 -26.19 18.81
N GLY A 60 -17.85 -27.39 18.30
CA GLY A 60 -18.97 -28.22 18.73
C GLY A 60 -20.34 -27.77 18.21
N GLU A 61 -21.37 -28.58 18.48
CA GLU A 61 -22.74 -28.38 17.98
C GLU A 61 -23.69 -27.74 19.00
N PHE A 62 -23.21 -27.45 20.22
CA PHE A 62 -23.97 -26.65 21.17
C PHE A 62 -24.24 -25.25 20.62
N GLU A 63 -25.32 -24.62 21.09
CA GLU A 63 -25.70 -23.26 20.69
C GLU A 63 -24.55 -22.26 20.85
N SER A 64 -23.78 -22.37 21.94
CA SER A 64 -22.60 -21.54 22.19
C SER A 64 -21.52 -21.72 21.12
N GLY A 65 -21.27 -22.95 20.67
CA GLY A 65 -20.33 -23.25 19.59
C GLY A 65 -20.77 -22.66 18.26
N ARG A 66 -22.06 -22.76 17.92
CA ARG A 66 -22.65 -22.12 16.74
C ARG A 66 -22.55 -20.59 16.80
N ALA A 67 -22.89 -19.99 17.93
CA ALA A 67 -22.81 -18.55 18.12
C ALA A 67 -21.36 -18.03 18.01
N LEU A 68 -20.39 -18.78 18.52
CA LEU A 68 -18.98 -18.42 18.44
C LEU A 68 -18.46 -18.47 17.00
N ARG A 69 -18.84 -19.50 16.22
CA ARG A 69 -18.55 -19.58 14.77
C ARG A 69 -19.02 -18.33 14.03
N VAL A 70 -20.27 -17.91 14.26
CA VAL A 70 -20.84 -16.70 13.65
C VAL A 70 -20.02 -15.46 14.01
N ARG A 71 -19.68 -15.28 15.30
CA ARG A 71 -18.91 -14.11 15.74
C ARG A 71 -17.50 -14.05 15.14
N PHE A 72 -16.83 -15.20 15.04
CA PHE A 72 -15.52 -15.27 14.38
C PHE A 72 -15.64 -14.94 12.89
N ALA A 73 -16.63 -15.51 12.21
CA ALA A 73 -16.87 -15.24 10.81
C ALA A 73 -17.13 -13.75 10.56
N GLU A 74 -18.00 -13.11 11.35
CA GLU A 74 -18.27 -11.66 11.24
C GLU A 74 -17.03 -10.81 11.52
N LYS A 75 -16.20 -11.20 12.50
CA LYS A 75 -14.94 -10.47 12.78
C LYS A 75 -13.89 -10.67 11.71
N ALA A 76 -13.91 -11.80 11.01
CA ALA A 76 -13.03 -12.08 9.89
C ALA A 76 -13.46 -11.34 8.62
N VAL A 77 -14.73 -11.50 8.21
CA VAL A 77 -15.29 -11.05 6.93
C VAL A 77 -16.74 -10.58 7.10
N GLY A 78 -17.12 -9.48 6.45
CA GLY A 78 -18.51 -9.06 6.29
C GLY A 78 -19.19 -8.42 7.51
N GLY A 79 -18.63 -8.57 8.72
CA GLY A 79 -19.09 -7.84 9.90
C GLY A 79 -18.54 -6.42 9.98
N ALA A 80 -19.07 -5.63 10.91
CA ALA A 80 -18.61 -4.25 11.13
C ALA A 80 -17.14 -4.23 11.59
N ASN A 81 -16.31 -3.44 10.89
CA ASN A 81 -14.87 -3.39 11.09
C ASN A 81 -14.22 -4.77 11.09
N ASN A 82 -14.62 -5.63 10.14
CA ASN A 82 -14.00 -6.93 9.97
C ASN A 82 -12.54 -6.79 9.54
N LEU A 83 -11.75 -7.81 9.85
CA LEU A 83 -10.31 -7.81 9.64
C LEU A 83 -9.93 -7.67 8.15
N VAL A 84 -10.69 -8.29 7.24
CA VAL A 84 -10.41 -8.20 5.79
C VAL A 84 -10.55 -6.77 5.28
N ASP A 85 -11.61 -6.06 5.67
CA ASP A 85 -11.85 -4.68 5.24
C ASP A 85 -10.82 -3.71 5.83
N VAL A 86 -10.44 -3.91 7.11
CA VAL A 86 -9.38 -3.13 7.73
C VAL A 86 -8.05 -3.34 7.00
N LEU A 87 -7.68 -4.60 6.73
CA LEU A 87 -6.46 -4.89 5.98
C LEU A 87 -6.50 -4.33 4.56
N GLN A 88 -7.67 -4.34 3.89
CA GLN A 88 -7.82 -3.70 2.59
C GLN A 88 -7.56 -2.19 2.68
N SER A 89 -8.14 -1.51 3.67
CA SER A 89 -7.89 -0.09 3.87
C SER A 89 -6.40 0.22 4.09
N HIS A 90 -5.65 -0.65 4.77
CA HIS A 90 -4.20 -0.49 4.92
C HIS A 90 -3.46 -0.73 3.60
N ILE A 91 -3.86 -1.73 2.81
CA ILE A 91 -3.30 -2.00 1.48
C ILE A 91 -3.48 -0.78 0.57
N ASP A 92 -4.66 -0.18 0.57
CA ASP A 92 -4.97 0.99 -0.27
C ASP A 92 -4.04 2.17 0.08
N VAL A 93 -3.89 2.48 1.37
CA VAL A 93 -3.01 3.56 1.85
C VAL A 93 -1.54 3.31 1.49
N VAL A 94 -1.04 2.09 1.68
CA VAL A 94 0.37 1.76 1.37
C VAL A 94 0.61 1.78 -0.14
N THR A 95 -0.39 1.42 -0.94
CA THR A 95 -0.32 1.51 -2.41
C THR A 95 -0.20 2.97 -2.86
N GLU A 96 -1.01 3.87 -2.31
CA GLU A 96 -0.93 5.31 -2.62
C GLU A 96 0.40 5.92 -2.16
N MET A 97 0.88 5.53 -0.97
CA MET A 97 2.20 5.90 -0.48
C MET A 97 3.32 5.47 -1.45
N GLN A 98 3.24 4.23 -1.97
CA GLN A 98 4.22 3.72 -2.91
C GLN A 98 4.23 4.51 -4.22
N ILE A 99 3.06 4.91 -4.72
CA ILE A 99 2.94 5.74 -5.94
C ILE A 99 3.70 7.05 -5.77
N VAL A 100 3.60 7.70 -4.60
CA VAL A 100 4.34 8.94 -4.32
C VAL A 100 5.85 8.70 -4.37
N PHE A 101 6.35 7.64 -3.73
CA PHE A 101 7.78 7.35 -3.76
C PHE A 101 8.30 7.04 -5.17
N LYS A 102 7.51 6.34 -5.99
CA LYS A 102 7.88 6.00 -7.38
C LYS A 102 8.12 7.24 -8.27
N LYS A 103 7.48 8.38 -7.98
CA LYS A 103 7.68 9.62 -8.75
C LYS A 103 9.11 10.13 -8.67
N PHE A 104 9.76 10.05 -7.51
CA PHE A 104 11.07 10.65 -7.28
C PHE A 104 12.26 9.97 -7.98
N PHE A 105 12.10 8.75 -8.48
CA PHE A 105 13.18 8.03 -9.19
C PHE A 105 12.82 7.61 -10.61
N ALA A 106 11.53 7.61 -10.97
CA ALA A 106 11.11 7.57 -12.36
C ALA A 106 11.60 8.82 -13.11
N ASP A 107 11.48 9.99 -12.47
CA ASP A 107 11.91 11.27 -13.06
C ASP A 107 13.43 11.38 -13.16
N THR A 108 14.18 10.90 -12.16
CA THR A 108 15.66 10.89 -12.20
C THR A 108 16.19 10.02 -13.33
N THR A 109 15.62 8.84 -13.56
CA THR A 109 16.03 7.97 -14.68
C THR A 109 15.82 8.65 -16.03
N ALA A 110 14.71 9.39 -16.19
CA ALA A 110 14.43 10.14 -17.41
C ALA A 110 15.33 11.37 -17.59
N VAL A 111 15.68 12.06 -16.50
CA VAL A 111 16.60 13.21 -16.53
C VAL A 111 18.03 12.76 -16.83
N ASP A 112 18.52 11.70 -16.18
CA ASP A 112 19.87 11.16 -16.41
C ASP A 112 20.03 10.68 -17.87
N THR A 113 19.03 9.98 -18.40
CA THR A 113 19.03 9.55 -19.81
C THR A 113 19.06 10.73 -20.78
N ARG A 114 18.30 11.81 -20.49
CA ARG A 114 18.35 13.03 -21.32
C ARG A 114 19.69 13.75 -21.23
N ASN A 115 20.25 13.84 -20.03
CA ASN A 115 21.55 14.50 -19.83
C ASN A 115 22.67 13.71 -20.51
N SER A 116 22.68 12.37 -20.44
CA SER A 116 23.68 11.55 -21.14
C SER A 116 23.57 11.73 -22.66
N MET A 117 22.35 11.70 -23.21
CA MET A 117 22.14 11.93 -24.65
C MET A 117 22.56 13.34 -25.11
N ALA A 118 22.35 14.37 -24.28
CA ALA A 118 22.77 15.73 -24.58
C ALA A 118 24.29 15.91 -24.51
N MET A 119 24.97 15.22 -23.57
CA MET A 119 26.44 15.23 -23.49
C MET A 119 27.08 14.50 -24.68
N ASP A 120 26.49 13.42 -25.17
CA ASP A 120 26.96 12.71 -26.37
C ASP A 120 26.85 13.58 -27.64
N GLN A 121 25.91 14.54 -27.68
CA GLN A 121 25.75 15.48 -28.80
C GLN A 121 26.68 16.70 -28.73
N ASN A 122 27.24 17.01 -27.56
CA ASN A 122 28.12 18.18 -27.32
C ASN A 122 29.58 17.80 -26.99
N GLY A 123 29.98 16.53 -27.19
CA GLY A 123 31.36 16.09 -27.02
C GLY A 123 32.32 16.77 -28.01
N PRO A 124 33.54 17.17 -27.59
CA PRO A 124 34.47 17.90 -28.46
C PRO A 124 34.96 17.02 -29.61
N ASN A 125 34.91 17.57 -30.83
CA ASN A 125 35.55 17.03 -32.04
C ASN A 125 37.08 17.07 -31.92
#